data_AF-A0A2I2Y1M1-F1
#
_entry.id   AF-A0A2I2Y1M1-F1
#
_cell.length_a   1.000
_cell.length_b   1.000
_cell.length_c   1.000
_cell.angle_alpha   90.00
_cell.angle_beta   90.00
_cell.angle_gamma   90.00
#
_symmetry.space_group_name_H-M   'P 1'
#
loop_
_entity.id
_entity.type
_entity.pdbx_description
1 polymer ?
#
loop_
_entity_poly.entity_id
_entity_poly.type
_entity_poly.pdbx_seq_one_letter_code
_entity_poly.pdbx_strand_id
1 'polypeptide(L)'
;LQIICGKSLSVNEMTLSTLKEKGYKAAFIGIGLPEPNKDAIFQGLTQDQGFYTSKDFLPLVAKGSKAGMCACHSPLPSIRGVVIVLGAGDTAFDCATSALRCGARRVFIVFRKGFVNIRAVPEEEERCMQIKLPLVIVYCFSLVFSVKEALSPIKFNRWGLPEVDPETMQTSEAWVFAGGDVVGLANTTVESVNDGKQASWYIHKYVQSQYGASVSAKPELPLFYTPIDLVDISVEMAGLKFINPFGLASATPATSTSMIRRAFEAGWGFALTKTFSLDKDIVTNVSPRIIRGTTSGPMYGPGQSSFLNIELISEKTAAYWCQSVTELKADFPDNIVIASIMCSYNKNDWTELAKKSEDSGADALELNLSCPHGMGERGMGLACGQVRTLTAATKYVSLPLFLHATCYCHVEY
;
A
#
# COMPACT_ATOMS: atom_id res chain seq x y z
N LEU A 1 -22.49 5.34 -3.81
CA LEU A 1 -22.56 6.57 -3.00
C LEU A 1 -23.43 7.58 -3.72
N GLN A 2 -24.39 8.22 -3.04
CA GLN A 2 -25.17 9.32 -3.58
C GLN A 2 -24.78 10.61 -2.84
N ILE A 3 -24.61 11.72 -3.56
CA ILE A 3 -24.26 13.03 -2.99
C ILE A 3 -25.40 14.00 -3.30
N ILE A 4 -25.94 14.63 -2.26
CA ILE A 4 -27.02 15.63 -2.38
C ILE A 4 -26.48 16.96 -1.85
N CYS A 5 -26.31 17.93 -2.75
CA CYS A 5 -25.84 19.26 -2.40
C CYS A 5 -27.00 20.16 -1.91
N GLY A 6 -26.68 21.28 -1.24
CA GLY A 6 -27.67 22.23 -0.75
C GLY A 6 -28.50 21.72 0.44
N LYS A 7 -27.95 20.78 1.21
CA LYS A 7 -28.54 20.25 2.45
C LYS A 7 -27.60 20.52 3.62
N SER A 8 -28.11 21.18 4.64
CA SER A 8 -27.34 21.56 5.82
C SER A 8 -27.78 20.75 7.03
N LEU A 9 -26.81 20.34 7.85
CA LEU A 9 -27.07 19.86 9.20
C LEU A 9 -27.34 21.08 10.09
N SER A 10 -28.61 21.38 10.33
CA SER A 10 -29.10 22.58 11.02
C SER A 10 -30.51 22.34 11.56
N VAL A 11 -30.88 23.06 12.62
CA VAL A 11 -32.17 22.91 13.34
C VAL A 11 -33.37 23.05 12.41
N ASN A 12 -33.28 23.94 11.42
CA ASN A 12 -34.37 24.24 10.48
C ASN A 12 -34.35 23.37 9.20
N GLU A 13 -33.37 22.47 9.06
CA GLU A 13 -33.22 21.63 7.87
C GLU A 13 -33.11 20.14 8.25
N MET A 14 -31.89 19.65 8.44
CA MET A 14 -31.61 18.27 8.77
C MET A 14 -31.04 18.22 10.18
N THR A 15 -31.65 17.41 11.04
CA THR A 15 -31.17 17.08 12.39
C THR A 15 -31.06 15.58 12.54
N LEU A 16 -30.36 15.12 13.58
CA LEU A 16 -30.31 13.68 13.91
C LEU A 16 -31.71 13.10 14.13
N SER A 17 -32.62 13.83 14.79
CA SER A 17 -34.01 13.39 14.97
C SER A 17 -34.73 13.20 13.64
N THR A 18 -34.65 14.18 12.73
CA THR A 18 -35.30 14.06 11.41
C THR A 18 -34.72 12.92 10.56
N LEU A 19 -33.43 12.62 10.69
CA LEU A 19 -32.80 11.49 10.02
C LEU A 19 -33.31 10.17 10.59
N LYS A 20 -33.43 10.07 11.92
CA LYS A 20 -33.97 8.88 12.57
C LYS A 20 -35.44 8.64 12.19
N GLU A 21 -36.26 9.69 12.14
CA GLU A 21 -37.67 9.64 11.70
C GLU A 21 -37.82 9.20 10.25
N LYS A 22 -36.91 9.62 9.37
CA LYS A 22 -36.84 9.19 7.97
C LYS A 22 -36.35 7.74 7.81
N GLY A 23 -36.00 7.06 8.90
CA GLY A 23 -35.62 5.65 8.90
C GLY A 23 -34.15 5.37 8.61
N TYR A 24 -33.27 6.39 8.64
CA TYR A 24 -31.82 6.18 8.52
C TYR A 24 -31.31 5.32 9.67
N LYS A 25 -30.48 4.32 9.36
CA LYS A 25 -30.00 3.33 10.35
C LYS A 25 -28.71 3.73 11.05
N ALA A 26 -27.89 4.55 10.40
CA ALA A 26 -26.66 5.09 10.97
C ALA A 26 -26.39 6.47 10.37
N ALA A 27 -25.66 7.32 11.08
CA ALA A 27 -25.21 8.63 10.62
C ALA A 27 -23.72 8.84 10.91
N PHE A 28 -23.01 9.46 9.97
CA PHE A 28 -21.63 9.89 10.13
C PHE A 28 -21.52 11.40 10.01
N ILE A 29 -20.94 12.06 11.02
CA ILE A 29 -20.75 13.50 11.09
C ILE A 29 -19.34 13.82 10.62
N GLY A 30 -19.23 14.39 9.41
CA GLY A 30 -17.96 14.81 8.79
C GLY A 30 -18.02 16.24 8.28
N ILE A 31 -18.68 17.15 9.01
CA ILE A 31 -18.90 18.54 8.59
C ILE A 31 -17.66 19.46 8.76
N GLY A 32 -16.62 18.93 9.42
CA GLY A 32 -15.42 19.68 9.80
C GLY A 32 -15.70 20.86 10.74
N LEU A 33 -14.90 21.92 10.62
CA LEU A 33 -15.07 23.17 11.37
C LEU A 33 -15.53 24.29 10.41
N PRO A 34 -16.85 24.55 10.31
CA PRO A 34 -17.41 25.43 9.28
C PRO A 34 -17.11 26.91 9.52
N GLU A 35 -17.17 27.35 10.78
CA GLU A 35 -17.02 28.76 11.13
C GLU A 35 -15.54 29.15 11.32
N PRO A 36 -15.14 30.39 10.96
CA PRO A 36 -13.81 30.90 11.27
C PRO A 36 -13.70 31.25 12.76
N ASN A 37 -12.48 31.17 13.29
CA ASN A 37 -12.16 31.78 14.58
C ASN A 37 -12.16 33.32 14.42
N LYS A 38 -13.10 34.01 15.05
CA LYS A 38 -13.25 35.47 15.00
C LYS A 38 -12.78 36.11 16.30
N ASP A 39 -12.08 37.22 16.14
CA ASP A 39 -11.60 38.05 17.25
C ASP A 39 -12.50 39.28 17.42
N ALA A 40 -12.74 39.68 18.67
CA ALA A 40 -13.53 40.85 19.02
C ALA A 40 -12.93 42.15 18.43
N ILE A 41 -11.60 42.23 18.26
CA ILE A 41 -10.96 43.44 17.71
C ILE A 41 -11.35 43.72 16.26
N PHE A 42 -11.79 42.70 15.52
CA PHE A 42 -12.22 42.82 14.13
C PHE A 42 -13.74 42.91 13.99
N GLN A 43 -14.47 43.07 15.10
CA GLN A 43 -15.91 43.19 15.07
C GLN A 43 -16.33 44.45 14.28
N GLY A 44 -17.25 44.27 13.33
CA GLY A 44 -17.76 45.33 12.48
C GLY A 44 -16.90 45.64 11.24
N LEU A 45 -15.74 45.01 11.07
CA LEU A 45 -14.95 45.14 9.85
C LEU A 45 -15.55 44.33 8.69
N THR A 46 -15.48 44.90 7.50
CA THR A 46 -16.08 44.35 6.27
C THR A 46 -15.04 44.10 5.17
N GLN A 47 -15.41 43.34 4.15
CA GLN A 47 -14.55 43.03 3.00
C GLN A 47 -14.20 44.28 2.18
N ASP A 48 -15.13 45.24 2.10
CA ASP A 48 -14.90 46.53 1.43
C ASP A 48 -13.86 47.39 2.16
N GLN A 49 -13.75 47.22 3.49
CA GLN A 49 -12.71 47.82 4.32
C GLN A 49 -11.39 47.03 4.27
N GLY A 50 -11.33 45.94 3.50
CA GLY A 50 -10.13 45.11 3.32
C GLY A 50 -9.96 44.00 4.36
N PHE A 51 -10.96 43.73 5.20
CA PHE A 51 -10.90 42.66 6.20
C PHE A 51 -11.54 41.36 5.69
N TYR A 52 -10.84 40.25 5.85
CA TYR A 52 -11.31 38.91 5.49
C TYR A 52 -10.90 37.92 6.57
N THR A 53 -11.77 36.95 6.87
CA THR A 53 -11.32 35.69 7.49
C THR A 53 -10.83 34.73 6.42
N SER A 54 -10.11 33.68 6.80
CA SER A 54 -9.70 32.63 5.85
C SER A 54 -10.90 31.90 5.23
N LYS A 55 -12.02 31.79 5.95
CA LYS A 55 -13.29 31.22 5.47
C LYS A 55 -14.03 32.15 4.51
N ASP A 56 -13.64 33.43 4.41
CA ASP A 56 -14.12 34.34 3.36
C ASP A 56 -13.16 34.33 2.16
N PHE A 57 -11.88 34.57 2.42
CA PHE A 57 -10.88 34.82 1.38
C PHE A 57 -10.57 33.60 0.52
N LEU A 58 -10.25 32.46 1.14
CA LEU A 58 -9.84 31.27 0.39
C LEU A 58 -10.95 30.71 -0.50
N PRO A 59 -12.23 30.65 -0.07
CA PRO A 59 -13.31 30.26 -0.98
C PRO A 59 -13.49 31.19 -2.18
N LEU A 60 -13.27 32.50 -2.04
CA LEU A 60 -13.32 33.43 -3.17
C LEU A 60 -12.20 33.15 -4.18
N VAL A 61 -10.96 32.98 -3.69
CA VAL A 61 -9.82 32.62 -4.54
C VAL A 61 -10.04 31.26 -5.22
N ALA A 62 -10.55 30.27 -4.48
CA ALA A 62 -10.82 28.94 -4.99
C ALA A 62 -11.89 28.98 -6.10
N LYS A 63 -13.01 29.69 -5.90
CA LYS A 63 -14.05 29.85 -6.92
C LYS A 63 -13.54 30.55 -8.18
N GLY A 64 -12.63 31.50 -8.04
CA GLY A 64 -12.04 32.22 -9.18
C GLY A 64 -10.90 31.49 -9.90
N SER A 65 -10.32 30.45 -9.30
CA SER A 65 -9.16 29.73 -9.87
C SER A 65 -9.46 28.28 -10.27
N LYS A 66 -10.45 27.63 -9.65
CA LYS A 66 -10.75 26.21 -9.87
C LYS A 66 -11.94 26.03 -10.81
N ALA A 67 -11.65 25.81 -12.10
CA ALA A 67 -12.67 25.48 -13.10
C ALA A 67 -13.49 24.25 -12.67
N GLY A 68 -14.81 24.33 -12.82
CA GLY A 68 -15.75 23.27 -12.42
C GLY A 68 -16.17 23.28 -10.94
N MET A 69 -15.58 24.11 -10.08
CA MET A 69 -15.97 24.21 -8.66
C MET A 69 -17.27 25.00 -8.45
N CYS A 70 -17.47 26.09 -9.20
CA CYS A 70 -18.71 26.86 -9.23
C CYS A 70 -19.27 26.87 -10.65
N ALA A 71 -20.59 26.86 -10.79
CA ALA A 71 -21.25 27.17 -12.05
C ALA A 71 -21.08 28.66 -12.44
N CYS A 72 -20.79 29.51 -11.44
CA CYS A 72 -20.55 30.92 -11.60
C CYS A 72 -19.10 31.20 -12.06
N HIS A 73 -18.94 32.17 -12.97
CA HIS A 73 -17.61 32.71 -13.26
C HIS A 73 -17.28 33.79 -12.21
N SER A 74 -16.56 33.40 -11.16
CA SER A 74 -16.11 34.35 -10.14
C SER A 74 -14.76 34.96 -10.54
N PRO A 75 -14.60 36.29 -10.52
CA PRO A 75 -13.29 36.90 -10.67
C PRO A 75 -12.43 36.61 -9.43
N LEU A 76 -11.10 36.64 -9.60
CA LEU A 76 -10.19 36.65 -8.45
C LEU A 76 -10.40 37.94 -7.63
N PRO A 77 -10.31 37.86 -6.29
CA PRO A 77 -10.34 39.05 -5.44
C PRO A 77 -9.25 40.05 -5.85
N SER A 78 -9.59 41.34 -5.97
CA SER A 78 -8.62 42.39 -6.28
C SER A 78 -7.96 42.89 -4.99
N ILE A 79 -6.83 42.28 -4.61
CA ILE A 79 -6.06 42.65 -3.42
C ILE A 79 -4.86 43.48 -3.85
N ARG A 80 -4.76 44.73 -3.39
CA ARG A 80 -3.65 45.63 -3.73
C ARG A 80 -2.96 46.15 -2.47
N GLY A 81 -1.70 46.55 -2.59
CA GLY A 81 -0.95 47.14 -1.49
C GLY A 81 -0.34 46.09 -0.55
N VAL A 82 -0.30 46.43 0.74
CA VAL A 82 0.31 45.58 1.78
C VAL A 82 -0.77 44.76 2.45
N VAL A 83 -0.59 43.44 2.48
CA VAL A 83 -1.50 42.49 3.14
C VAL A 83 -0.88 41.99 4.43
N ILE A 84 -1.69 41.85 5.47
CA ILE A 84 -1.30 41.26 6.74
C ILE A 84 -2.14 39.99 6.93
N VAL A 85 -1.47 38.86 7.13
CA VAL A 85 -2.10 37.57 7.39
C VAL A 85 -1.81 37.17 8.83
N LEU A 86 -2.85 36.91 9.61
CA LEU A 86 -2.72 36.56 11.02
C LEU A 86 -2.81 35.03 11.20
N GLY A 87 -1.71 34.40 11.63
CA GLY A 87 -1.64 32.96 11.89
C GLY A 87 -0.28 32.33 11.56
N ALA A 88 -0.08 31.08 12.02
CA ALA A 88 1.15 30.30 11.84
C ALA A 88 0.89 28.82 11.47
N GLY A 89 -0.30 28.50 10.97
CA GLY A 89 -0.61 27.17 10.44
C GLY A 89 -0.93 27.26 8.96
N ASP A 90 -1.16 26.13 8.32
CA ASP A 90 -1.31 25.99 6.86
C ASP A 90 -2.27 27.01 6.25
N THR A 91 -3.41 27.24 6.89
CA THR A 91 -4.39 28.26 6.46
C THR A 91 -3.80 29.66 6.29
N ALA A 92 -2.86 30.06 7.15
CA ALA A 92 -2.19 31.36 7.05
C ALA A 92 -1.21 31.40 5.88
N PHE A 93 -0.43 30.33 5.67
CA PHE A 93 0.50 30.23 4.55
C PHE A 93 -0.26 30.19 3.20
N ASP A 94 -1.40 29.51 3.14
CA ASP A 94 -2.30 29.52 1.98
C ASP A 94 -2.91 30.89 1.72
N CYS A 95 -3.35 31.62 2.76
CA CYS A 95 -3.84 32.99 2.60
C CYS A 95 -2.73 33.90 2.08
N ALA A 96 -1.51 33.75 2.58
CA ALA A 96 -0.39 34.59 2.20
C ALA A 96 0.03 34.38 0.74
N THR A 97 0.17 33.12 0.34
CA THR A 97 0.50 32.77 -1.04
C THR A 97 -0.64 33.17 -2.00
N SER A 98 -1.89 32.95 -1.62
CA SER A 98 -3.08 33.32 -2.41
C SER A 98 -3.21 34.83 -2.58
N ALA A 99 -2.90 35.62 -1.55
CA ALA A 99 -2.94 37.09 -1.62
C ALA A 99 -2.01 37.65 -2.71
N LEU A 100 -0.86 37.02 -2.94
CA LEU A 100 0.03 37.39 -4.04
C LEU A 100 -0.58 37.13 -5.42
N ARG A 101 -1.31 36.01 -5.59
CA ARG A 101 -2.02 35.70 -6.84
C ARG A 101 -3.15 36.69 -7.10
N CYS A 102 -3.73 37.24 -6.05
CA CYS A 102 -4.73 38.30 -6.09
C CYS A 102 -4.17 39.71 -6.35
N GLY A 103 -2.84 39.86 -6.50
CA GLY A 103 -2.18 41.13 -6.86
C GLY A 103 -1.56 41.91 -5.68
N ALA A 104 -1.42 41.31 -4.51
CA ALA A 104 -0.80 41.98 -3.36
C ALA A 104 0.66 42.38 -3.67
N ARG A 105 1.04 43.61 -3.29
CA ARG A 105 2.41 44.13 -3.51
C ARG A 105 3.41 43.51 -2.53
N ARG A 106 2.96 43.27 -1.29
CA ARG A 106 3.75 42.66 -0.22
C ARG A 106 2.78 42.01 0.77
N VAL A 107 3.11 40.84 1.30
CA VAL A 107 2.34 40.25 2.41
C VAL A 107 3.24 39.99 3.61
N PHE A 108 2.69 40.25 4.79
CA PHE A 108 3.32 39.98 6.07
C PHE A 108 2.55 38.87 6.76
N ILE A 109 3.24 37.82 7.18
CA ILE A 109 2.64 36.78 8.01
C ILE A 109 2.93 37.13 9.46
N VAL A 110 1.88 37.26 10.26
CA VAL A 110 1.96 37.72 11.63
C VAL A 110 1.42 36.67 12.58
N PHE A 111 2.23 36.28 13.57
CA PHE A 111 1.88 35.19 14.46
C PHE A 111 2.33 35.45 15.89
N ARG A 112 1.59 34.88 16.84
CA ARG A 112 1.71 35.19 18.27
C ARG A 112 2.98 34.71 18.99
N LYS A 113 3.77 33.82 18.39
CA LYS A 113 4.90 33.15 19.05
C LYS A 113 6.19 33.35 18.23
N GLY A 114 7.34 32.99 18.80
CA GLY A 114 8.60 32.97 18.04
C GLY A 114 8.60 31.90 16.94
N PHE A 115 9.51 32.05 15.97
CA PHE A 115 9.64 31.18 14.78
C PHE A 115 9.65 29.68 15.10
N VAL A 116 10.29 29.26 16.20
CA VAL A 116 10.31 27.86 16.64
C VAL A 116 8.93 27.25 16.98
N ASN A 117 7.86 28.05 16.95
CA ASN A 117 6.50 27.62 17.26
C ASN A 117 5.55 27.72 16.05
N ILE A 118 6.07 27.87 14.83
CA ILE A 118 5.25 27.71 13.63
C ILE A 118 4.70 26.27 13.62
N ARG A 119 3.43 26.14 13.24
CA ARG A 119 2.70 24.86 13.26
C ARG A 119 2.69 24.17 11.90
N ALA A 120 2.86 24.96 10.84
CA ALA A 120 3.01 24.43 9.50
C ALA A 120 4.32 23.63 9.40
N VAL A 121 4.37 22.69 8.47
CA VAL A 121 5.58 21.93 8.20
C VAL A 121 6.62 22.80 7.49
N PRO A 122 7.94 22.57 7.67
CA PRO A 122 8.99 23.42 7.08
C PRO A 122 8.88 23.61 5.57
N GLU A 123 8.33 22.63 4.85
CA GLU A 123 8.11 22.69 3.39
C GLU A 123 7.08 23.76 3.01
N GLU A 124 6.05 23.98 3.84
CA GLU A 124 5.08 25.07 3.65
C GLU A 124 5.69 26.43 4.01
N GLU A 125 6.57 26.47 5.02
CA GLU A 125 7.33 27.68 5.34
C GLU A 125 8.24 28.10 4.19
N GLU A 126 8.96 27.15 3.60
CA GLU A 126 9.91 27.39 2.52
C GLU A 126 9.23 28.03 1.30
N ARG A 127 8.01 27.58 0.95
CA ARG A 127 7.22 28.19 -0.13
C ARG A 127 6.95 29.66 0.09
N CYS A 128 6.74 30.09 1.34
CA CYS A 128 6.55 31.51 1.66
C CYS A 128 7.87 32.30 1.71
N MET A 129 8.96 31.66 2.17
CA MET A 129 10.29 32.29 2.20
C MET A 129 10.86 32.53 0.81
N GLN A 130 10.65 31.61 -0.13
CA GLN A 130 11.05 31.78 -1.53
C GLN A 130 10.38 33.02 -2.17
N ILE A 131 9.22 33.45 -1.66
CA ILE A 131 8.46 34.60 -2.16
C ILE A 131 8.72 35.90 -1.36
N LYS A 132 9.76 35.92 -0.51
CA LYS A 132 10.26 37.11 0.24
C LYS A 132 9.20 37.78 1.14
N LEU A 133 8.39 36.99 1.85
CA LEU A 133 7.37 37.48 2.79
C LEU A 133 8.00 37.80 4.17
N PRO A 134 7.86 39.02 4.71
CA PRO A 134 8.40 39.34 6.03
C PRO A 134 7.44 38.86 7.14
N LEU A 135 8.02 38.34 8.23
CA LEU A 135 7.30 37.72 9.35
C LEU A 135 7.37 38.63 10.59
N VAL A 136 6.23 38.89 11.26
CA VAL A 136 6.11 39.82 12.42
C VAL A 136 5.30 39.16 13.56
N ILE A 137 5.48 39.54 14.83
CA ILE A 137 4.88 38.83 15.98
C ILE A 137 3.88 39.71 16.75
N VAL A 138 2.58 39.37 16.84
CA VAL A 138 1.58 39.92 17.81
C VAL A 138 0.39 38.94 18.08
N TYR A 139 -0.32 39.13 19.20
CA TYR A 139 -1.15 38.20 19.99
C TYR A 139 -2.69 38.11 19.74
N CYS A 140 -3.22 36.87 19.98
CA CYS A 140 -4.48 36.47 20.69
C CYS A 140 -5.74 35.92 19.90
N PHE A 141 -6.55 35.11 20.60
CA PHE A 141 -8.04 34.83 20.52
C PHE A 141 -8.68 33.51 19.97
N SER A 142 -9.97 33.30 20.34
CA SER A 142 -10.74 32.04 20.62
C SER A 142 -12.16 31.97 19.96
N LEU A 143 -12.73 30.76 19.78
CA LEU A 143 -13.91 30.38 18.94
C LEU A 143 -15.32 30.32 19.62
N VAL A 144 -16.41 30.48 18.81
CA VAL A 144 -17.84 30.24 19.17
C VAL A 144 -18.64 29.63 17.97
N PHE A 145 -19.75 28.88 18.23
CA PHE A 145 -20.47 27.92 17.36
C PHE A 145 -22.00 28.14 17.23
N SER A 146 -22.66 27.72 16.11
CA SER A 146 -24.14 27.65 15.96
C SER A 146 -24.75 26.26 15.55
N VAL A 147 -23.95 25.24 15.21
CA VAL A 147 -24.44 23.94 14.67
C VAL A 147 -24.86 22.92 15.74
N LYS A 148 -24.65 23.22 17.02
CA LYS A 148 -24.71 22.23 18.13
C LYS A 148 -26.11 21.66 18.37
N GLU A 149 -27.16 22.47 18.18
CA GLU A 149 -28.54 22.04 18.48
C GLU A 149 -29.03 20.94 17.52
N ALA A 150 -28.60 20.96 16.25
CA ALA A 150 -28.98 19.95 15.26
C ALA A 150 -28.38 18.56 15.55
N LEU A 151 -27.34 18.53 16.39
CA LEU A 151 -26.61 17.34 16.84
C LEU A 151 -27.14 16.79 18.18
N SER A 152 -28.14 17.42 18.77
CA SER A 152 -28.80 16.87 19.97
C SER A 152 -29.34 15.46 19.69
N PRO A 153 -29.19 14.48 20.62
CA PRO A 153 -28.71 14.61 21.99
C PRO A 153 -27.25 14.15 22.23
N ILE A 154 -26.37 14.18 21.22
CA ILE A 154 -25.00 13.68 21.43
C ILE A 154 -24.23 14.51 22.45
N LYS A 155 -23.35 13.85 23.22
CA LYS A 155 -22.47 14.53 24.18
C LYS A 155 -21.40 15.34 23.46
N PHE A 156 -21.05 16.46 24.07
CA PHE A 156 -19.96 17.32 23.64
C PHE A 156 -18.89 17.35 24.73
N ASN A 157 -17.63 17.36 24.30
CA ASN A 157 -16.50 17.47 25.21
C ASN A 157 -16.31 18.92 25.71
N ARG A 158 -15.31 19.13 26.59
CA ARG A 158 -14.97 20.46 27.13
C ARG A 158 -14.61 21.52 26.08
N TRP A 159 -14.24 21.10 24.87
CA TRP A 159 -13.90 21.98 23.76
C TRP A 159 -15.13 22.34 22.91
N GLY A 160 -16.31 21.82 23.28
CA GLY A 160 -17.55 22.03 22.55
C GLY A 160 -17.60 21.29 21.22
N LEU A 161 -16.82 20.23 21.05
CA LEU A 161 -16.83 19.32 19.90
C LEU A 161 -17.54 18.00 20.27
N PRO A 162 -18.14 17.27 19.31
CA PRO A 162 -18.72 15.96 19.56
C PRO A 162 -17.73 15.03 20.26
N GLU A 163 -18.17 14.42 21.36
CA GLU A 163 -17.38 13.41 22.07
C GLU A 163 -17.55 12.07 21.35
N VAL A 164 -16.42 11.43 21.03
CA VAL A 164 -16.38 10.10 20.42
C VAL A 164 -15.43 9.18 21.16
N ASP A 165 -15.70 7.89 21.10
CA ASP A 165 -14.72 6.86 21.43
C ASP A 165 -13.63 6.85 20.33
N PRO A 166 -12.34 6.96 20.70
CA PRO A 166 -11.25 7.15 19.73
C PRO A 166 -10.93 5.88 18.90
N GLU A 167 -11.36 4.71 19.35
CA GLU A 167 -11.16 3.45 18.62
C GLU A 167 -12.30 3.22 17.62
N THR A 168 -13.53 3.53 18.03
CA THR A 168 -14.74 3.21 17.25
C THR A 168 -15.29 4.38 16.44
N MET A 169 -14.87 5.61 16.76
CA MET A 169 -15.43 6.87 16.25
C MET A 169 -16.92 7.06 16.57
N GLN A 170 -17.46 6.29 17.52
CA GLN A 170 -18.86 6.30 17.93
C GLN A 170 -19.10 7.42 18.95
N THR A 171 -20.20 8.16 18.79
CA THR A 171 -20.63 9.17 19.77
C THR A 171 -21.35 8.53 20.96
N SER A 172 -21.91 9.34 21.86
CA SER A 172 -22.80 8.84 22.92
C SER A 172 -24.07 8.16 22.40
N GLU A 173 -24.47 8.43 21.16
CA GLU A 173 -25.59 7.76 20.50
C GLU A 173 -25.08 6.61 19.63
N ALA A 174 -25.55 5.38 19.89
CA ALA A 174 -24.98 4.18 19.27
C ALA A 174 -25.04 4.17 17.72
N TRP A 175 -26.00 4.88 17.13
CA TRP A 175 -26.20 4.95 15.68
C TRP A 175 -25.48 6.13 15.02
N VAL A 176 -24.77 6.96 15.79
CA VAL A 176 -24.13 8.21 15.32
C VAL A 176 -22.63 8.15 15.56
N PHE A 177 -21.86 8.42 14.51
CA PHE A 177 -20.40 8.40 14.47
C PHE A 177 -19.88 9.76 13.98
N ALA A 178 -18.65 10.13 14.31
CA ALA A 178 -18.04 11.38 13.85
C ALA A 178 -16.53 11.21 13.57
N GLY A 179 -16.00 11.97 12.61
CA GLY A 179 -14.59 11.90 12.23
C GLY A 179 -14.11 13.12 11.45
N GLY A 180 -12.80 13.33 11.39
CA GLY A 180 -12.16 14.49 10.79
C GLY A 180 -12.14 15.71 11.71
N ASP A 181 -11.98 16.92 11.14
CA ASP A 181 -11.77 18.16 11.91
C ASP A 181 -12.84 18.41 12.99
N VAL A 182 -14.07 17.91 12.79
CA VAL A 182 -15.18 18.09 13.74
C VAL A 182 -14.89 17.44 15.11
N VAL A 183 -14.08 16.39 15.15
CA VAL A 183 -13.67 15.71 16.40
C VAL A 183 -12.51 16.46 17.08
N GLY A 184 -11.76 17.27 16.33
CA GLY A 184 -10.64 18.07 16.83
C GLY A 184 -9.36 17.27 17.11
N LEU A 185 -9.28 16.01 16.62
CA LEU A 185 -8.07 15.19 16.66
C LEU A 185 -7.28 15.32 15.36
N ALA A 186 -7.96 15.16 14.22
CA ALA A 186 -7.36 15.31 12.90
C ALA A 186 -7.04 16.79 12.60
N ASN A 187 -5.85 17.03 12.04
CA ASN A 187 -5.48 18.33 11.45
C ASN A 187 -5.00 18.18 10.00
N THR A 188 -4.94 16.94 9.50
CA THR A 188 -4.54 16.62 8.14
C THR A 188 -5.65 15.89 7.39
N THR A 189 -5.60 15.96 6.06
CA THR A 189 -6.53 15.21 5.20
C THR A 189 -6.39 13.70 5.41
N VAL A 190 -5.18 13.18 5.60
CA VAL A 190 -4.96 11.73 5.78
C VAL A 190 -5.55 11.21 7.09
N GLU A 191 -5.44 11.98 8.18
CA GLU A 191 -6.08 11.63 9.46
C GLU A 191 -7.60 11.65 9.33
N SER A 192 -8.17 12.67 8.67
CA SER A 192 -9.62 12.74 8.45
C SER A 192 -10.15 11.58 7.60
N VAL A 193 -9.39 11.16 6.58
CA VAL A 193 -9.71 9.96 5.78
C VAL A 193 -9.62 8.70 6.65
N ASN A 194 -8.62 8.62 7.54
CA ASN A 194 -8.48 7.49 8.46
C ASN A 194 -9.63 7.42 9.46
N ASP A 195 -10.12 8.55 10.00
CA ASP A 195 -11.28 8.57 10.89
C ASP A 195 -12.53 8.03 10.20
N GLY A 196 -12.76 8.43 8.93
CA GLY A 196 -13.85 7.87 8.11
C GLY A 196 -13.67 6.38 7.85
N LYS A 197 -12.44 5.93 7.58
CA LYS A 197 -12.11 4.50 7.41
C LYS A 197 -12.37 3.71 8.69
N GLN A 198 -11.93 4.21 9.84
CA GLN A 198 -12.14 3.57 11.14
C GLN A 198 -13.63 3.48 11.48
N ALA A 199 -14.35 4.60 11.35
CA ALA A 199 -15.79 4.67 11.58
C ALA A 199 -16.56 3.68 10.69
N SER A 200 -16.13 3.46 9.44
CA SER A 200 -16.82 2.56 8.51
C SER A 200 -16.92 1.12 9.01
N TRP A 201 -15.88 0.61 9.69
CA TRP A 201 -15.90 -0.74 10.27
C TRP A 201 -16.90 -0.87 11.41
N TYR A 202 -16.96 0.15 12.29
CA TYR A 202 -17.86 0.13 13.44
C TYR A 202 -19.30 0.49 13.08
N ILE A 203 -19.52 1.32 12.05
CA ILE A 203 -20.83 1.50 11.42
C ILE A 203 -21.30 0.17 10.84
N HIS A 204 -20.45 -0.56 10.13
CA HIS A 204 -20.76 -1.90 9.62
C HIS A 204 -21.16 -2.85 10.75
N LYS A 205 -20.32 -2.97 11.79
CA LYS A 205 -20.60 -3.79 12.99
C LYS A 205 -21.92 -3.42 13.66
N TYR A 206 -22.16 -2.12 13.86
CA TYR A 206 -23.39 -1.61 14.46
C TYR A 206 -24.61 -1.97 13.61
N VAL A 207 -24.60 -1.65 12.31
CA VAL A 207 -25.72 -1.93 11.40
C VAL A 207 -26.00 -3.43 11.34
N GLN A 208 -25.00 -4.29 11.19
CA GLN A 208 -25.19 -5.75 11.18
C GLN A 208 -25.85 -6.25 12.47
N SER A 209 -25.44 -5.72 13.63
CA SER A 209 -26.05 -6.08 14.91
C SER A 209 -27.55 -5.73 14.99
N GLN A 210 -27.98 -4.64 14.32
CA GLN A 210 -29.41 -4.26 14.27
C GLN A 210 -30.25 -5.24 13.45
N TYR A 211 -29.63 -6.02 12.56
CA TYR A 211 -30.29 -7.06 11.77
C TYR A 211 -30.01 -8.48 12.29
N GLY A 212 -29.48 -8.62 13.52
CA GLY A 212 -29.20 -9.91 14.14
C GLY A 212 -28.01 -10.66 13.53
N ALA A 213 -27.16 -9.97 12.77
CA ALA A 213 -25.96 -10.55 12.16
C ALA A 213 -24.70 -10.18 12.96
N SER A 214 -23.78 -11.13 13.11
CA SER A 214 -22.47 -10.91 13.71
C SER A 214 -21.41 -10.67 12.65
N VAL A 215 -20.41 -9.84 12.97
CA VAL A 215 -19.22 -9.60 12.14
C VAL A 215 -17.99 -10.22 12.80
N SER A 216 -16.92 -10.42 12.03
CA SER A 216 -15.65 -10.95 12.55
C SER A 216 -15.06 -10.03 13.63
N ALA A 217 -14.32 -10.63 14.58
CA ALA A 217 -13.66 -9.86 15.63
C ALA A 217 -12.49 -9.02 15.10
N LYS A 218 -11.81 -9.53 14.07
CA LYS A 218 -10.73 -8.84 13.35
C LYS A 218 -11.33 -7.96 12.26
N PRO A 219 -10.95 -6.67 12.16
CA PRO A 219 -11.37 -5.81 11.07
C PRO A 219 -10.97 -6.33 9.68
N GLU A 220 -11.95 -6.43 8.78
CA GLU A 220 -11.82 -6.94 7.41
C GLU A 220 -12.38 -5.91 6.41
N LEU A 221 -11.73 -4.74 6.34
CA LEU A 221 -12.08 -3.74 5.33
C LEU A 221 -11.65 -4.21 3.93
N PRO A 222 -12.54 -4.15 2.93
CA PRO A 222 -12.19 -4.52 1.57
C PRO A 222 -11.03 -3.69 1.01
N LEU A 223 -10.27 -4.30 0.11
CA LEU A 223 -9.31 -3.59 -0.73
C LEU A 223 -10.03 -2.76 -1.80
N PHE A 224 -9.25 -1.96 -2.54
CA PHE A 224 -9.73 -1.27 -3.73
C PHE A 224 -9.63 -2.20 -4.94
N TYR A 225 -10.69 -2.27 -5.74
CA TYR A 225 -10.77 -3.12 -6.93
C TYR A 225 -11.15 -2.32 -8.17
N THR A 226 -10.69 -2.79 -9.31
CA THR A 226 -10.93 -2.26 -10.65
C THR A 226 -11.18 -3.41 -11.63
N PRO A 227 -11.64 -3.14 -12.86
CA PRO A 227 -11.76 -4.19 -13.89
C PRO A 227 -10.44 -4.91 -14.23
N ILE A 228 -9.28 -4.33 -13.89
CA ILE A 228 -7.96 -4.95 -14.11
C ILE A 228 -7.81 -6.20 -13.23
N ASP A 229 -8.37 -6.21 -12.03
CA ASP A 229 -8.26 -7.33 -11.08
C ASP A 229 -9.05 -8.56 -11.53
N LEU A 230 -9.92 -8.42 -12.55
CA LEU A 230 -10.69 -9.51 -13.16
C LEU A 230 -9.98 -10.14 -14.37
N VAL A 231 -8.82 -9.61 -14.77
CA VAL A 231 -8.06 -10.16 -15.91
C VAL A 231 -7.53 -11.54 -15.53
N ASP A 232 -7.91 -12.55 -16.31
CA ASP A 232 -7.38 -13.90 -16.19
C ASP A 232 -5.93 -13.93 -16.68
N ILE A 233 -5.01 -14.27 -15.78
CA ILE A 233 -3.57 -14.42 -16.05
C ILE A 233 -3.12 -15.87 -15.96
N SER A 234 -4.04 -16.84 -15.92
CA SER A 234 -3.71 -18.26 -15.92
C SER A 234 -3.14 -18.71 -17.26
N VAL A 235 -2.35 -19.78 -17.24
CA VAL A 235 -1.74 -20.36 -18.45
C VAL A 235 -1.62 -21.87 -18.32
N GLU A 236 -1.77 -22.59 -19.43
CA GLU A 236 -1.51 -24.03 -19.52
C GLU A 236 -0.23 -24.29 -20.33
N MET A 237 0.70 -25.07 -19.77
CA MET A 237 1.96 -25.44 -20.42
C MET A 237 2.30 -26.90 -20.12
N ALA A 238 2.62 -27.68 -21.16
CA ALA A 238 2.94 -29.10 -21.05
C ALA A 238 1.87 -29.93 -20.28
N GLY A 239 0.60 -29.55 -20.41
CA GLY A 239 -0.54 -30.18 -19.72
C GLY A 239 -0.70 -29.78 -18.25
N LEU A 240 0.15 -28.88 -17.74
CA LEU A 240 0.07 -28.33 -16.39
C LEU A 240 -0.64 -26.98 -16.41
N LYS A 241 -1.54 -26.76 -15.45
CA LYS A 241 -2.28 -25.51 -15.31
C LYS A 241 -1.66 -24.64 -14.23
N PHE A 242 -1.28 -23.43 -14.61
CA PHE A 242 -0.67 -22.45 -13.73
C PHE A 242 -1.69 -21.34 -13.44
N ILE A 243 -1.93 -21.05 -12.16
CA ILE A 243 -2.83 -19.96 -11.73
C ILE A 243 -2.31 -18.58 -12.17
N ASN A 244 -0.99 -18.44 -12.36
CA ASN A 244 -0.32 -17.31 -12.98
C ASN A 244 1.07 -17.76 -13.50
N PRO A 245 1.70 -17.04 -14.44
CA PRO A 245 2.91 -17.50 -15.12
C PRO A 245 4.20 -17.23 -14.33
N PHE A 246 4.12 -16.80 -13.07
CA PHE A 246 5.28 -16.40 -12.28
C PHE A 246 5.66 -17.49 -11.29
N GLY A 247 6.94 -17.85 -11.28
CA GLY A 247 7.45 -18.89 -10.39
C GLY A 247 8.85 -18.64 -9.86
N LEU A 248 9.16 -19.31 -8.75
CA LEU A 248 10.50 -19.31 -8.17
C LEU A 248 11.41 -20.27 -8.95
N ALA A 249 12.51 -19.75 -9.47
CA ALA A 249 13.56 -20.58 -10.07
C ALA A 249 14.28 -21.44 -9.02
N SER A 250 14.93 -22.51 -9.47
CA SER A 250 15.80 -23.37 -8.64
C SER A 250 17.05 -22.59 -8.21
N ALA A 251 16.92 -21.83 -7.12
CA ALA A 251 17.91 -20.85 -6.69
C ALA A 251 17.79 -20.56 -5.18
N THR A 252 18.51 -19.54 -4.72
CA THR A 252 18.52 -19.13 -3.31
C THR A 252 17.14 -18.83 -2.71
N PRO A 253 16.14 -18.27 -3.42
CA PRO A 253 14.78 -18.09 -2.88
C PRO A 253 14.05 -19.42 -2.60
N ALA A 254 14.53 -20.53 -3.15
CA ALA A 254 14.00 -21.88 -2.95
C ALA A 254 14.95 -22.77 -2.12
N THR A 255 15.77 -22.18 -1.24
CA THR A 255 16.75 -22.93 -0.42
C THR A 255 16.10 -23.92 0.56
N SER A 256 14.89 -23.64 1.03
CA SER A 256 14.13 -24.53 1.92
C SER A 256 12.64 -24.52 1.60
N THR A 257 11.97 -25.60 1.96
CA THR A 257 10.53 -25.82 1.76
C THR A 257 9.67 -24.74 2.40
N SER A 258 10.06 -24.25 3.57
CA SER A 258 9.39 -23.14 4.25
C SER A 258 9.45 -21.82 3.49
N MET A 259 10.42 -21.62 2.58
CA MET A 259 10.45 -20.46 1.69
C MET A 259 9.44 -20.62 0.56
N ILE A 260 9.37 -21.81 -0.05
CA ILE A 260 8.40 -22.13 -1.10
C ILE A 260 6.96 -22.02 -0.57
N ARG A 261 6.68 -22.57 0.62
CA ARG A 261 5.38 -22.41 1.30
C ARG A 261 4.94 -20.96 1.40
N ARG A 262 5.82 -20.09 1.92
CA ARG A 262 5.53 -18.64 2.03
C ARG A 262 5.37 -17.96 0.67
N ALA A 263 6.02 -18.47 -0.37
CA ALA A 263 5.84 -17.97 -1.73
C ALA A 263 4.45 -18.32 -2.27
N PHE A 264 3.97 -19.54 -2.04
CA PHE A 264 2.59 -19.92 -2.40
C PHE A 264 1.55 -19.16 -1.59
N GLU A 265 1.76 -18.97 -0.28
CA GLU A 265 0.92 -18.09 0.55
C GLU A 265 0.88 -16.64 0.04
N ALA A 266 1.95 -16.17 -0.60
CA ALA A 266 2.03 -14.86 -1.23
C ALA A 266 1.44 -14.80 -2.66
N GLY A 267 1.06 -15.96 -3.25
CA GLY A 267 0.41 -16.04 -4.56
C GLY A 267 1.31 -16.40 -5.75
N TRP A 268 2.53 -16.87 -5.54
CA TRP A 268 3.38 -17.39 -6.64
C TRP A 268 2.73 -18.62 -7.30
N GLY A 269 2.62 -18.63 -8.63
CA GLY A 269 1.91 -19.70 -9.35
C GLY A 269 2.63 -21.05 -9.34
N PHE A 270 3.97 -21.04 -9.34
CA PHE A 270 4.78 -22.25 -9.25
C PHE A 270 6.12 -22.03 -8.56
N ALA A 271 6.79 -23.11 -8.18
CA ALA A 271 8.14 -23.06 -7.64
C ALA A 271 8.94 -24.30 -8.01
N LEU A 272 10.23 -24.09 -8.23
CA LEU A 272 11.21 -25.16 -8.33
C LEU A 272 11.82 -25.43 -6.97
N THR A 273 12.07 -26.70 -6.64
CA THR A 273 12.98 -27.03 -5.55
C THR A 273 14.39 -26.55 -5.90
N LYS A 274 15.22 -26.22 -4.90
CA LYS A 274 16.67 -26.11 -5.17
C LYS A 274 17.15 -27.46 -5.70
N THR A 275 17.96 -27.44 -6.75
CA THR A 275 18.47 -28.66 -7.37
C THR A 275 19.04 -29.60 -6.31
N PHE A 276 18.61 -30.86 -6.28
CA PHE A 276 19.11 -31.87 -5.35
C PHE A 276 19.55 -33.14 -6.06
N SER A 277 20.36 -33.96 -5.38
CA SER A 277 20.99 -35.16 -5.90
C SER A 277 20.79 -36.34 -4.94
N LEU A 278 21.27 -37.53 -5.36
CA LEU A 278 21.36 -38.69 -4.49
C LEU A 278 22.38 -38.46 -3.36
N ASP A 279 22.24 -39.16 -2.24
CA ASP A 279 23.06 -38.94 -1.05
C ASP A 279 24.57 -39.17 -1.29
N LYS A 280 24.93 -40.00 -2.27
CA LYS A 280 26.32 -40.21 -2.70
C LYS A 280 26.97 -38.99 -3.37
N ASP A 281 26.15 -38.08 -3.88
CA ASP A 281 26.54 -36.85 -4.58
C ASP A 281 26.31 -35.62 -3.71
N ILE A 282 26.33 -35.78 -2.38
CA ILE A 282 26.20 -34.67 -1.43
C ILE A 282 27.33 -33.65 -1.61
N VAL A 283 26.99 -32.38 -1.43
CA VAL A 283 27.91 -31.25 -1.59
C VAL A 283 27.98 -30.41 -0.31
N THR A 284 29.03 -29.61 -0.20
CA THR A 284 29.18 -28.60 0.85
C THR A 284 29.55 -27.27 0.18
N ASN A 285 28.79 -26.23 0.45
CA ASN A 285 29.02 -24.89 -0.08
C ASN A 285 30.20 -24.21 0.61
N VAL A 286 30.86 -23.31 -0.12
CA VAL A 286 31.90 -22.42 0.42
C VAL A 286 31.32 -21.06 0.81
N SER A 287 32.08 -20.27 1.56
CA SER A 287 31.72 -18.89 1.92
C SER A 287 32.96 -17.98 1.86
N PRO A 288 32.91 -16.79 1.23
CA PRO A 288 31.76 -16.16 0.55
C PRO A 288 31.44 -16.80 -0.81
N ARG A 289 30.16 -16.74 -1.23
CA ARG A 289 29.72 -17.41 -2.47
C ARG A 289 28.69 -16.67 -3.33
N ILE A 290 28.09 -15.59 -2.83
CA ILE A 290 27.16 -14.75 -3.60
C ILE A 290 27.59 -13.31 -3.40
N ILE A 291 27.83 -12.60 -4.49
CA ILE A 291 28.27 -11.20 -4.48
C ILE A 291 27.39 -10.35 -5.40
N ARG A 292 27.32 -9.06 -5.10
CA ARG A 292 26.68 -8.09 -5.99
C ARG A 292 27.48 -7.93 -7.28
N GLY A 293 26.77 -7.67 -8.36
CA GLY A 293 27.37 -7.34 -9.64
C GLY A 293 28.02 -5.96 -9.67
N THR A 294 29.05 -5.82 -10.49
CA THR A 294 29.73 -4.56 -10.82
C THR A 294 29.21 -3.94 -12.12
N THR A 295 28.19 -4.55 -12.74
CA THR A 295 27.62 -4.20 -14.05
C THR A 295 27.02 -2.79 -14.13
N SER A 296 26.69 -2.17 -12.99
CA SER A 296 26.13 -0.82 -12.91
C SER A 296 26.94 0.10 -11.98
N GLY A 297 28.26 -0.11 -11.90
CA GLY A 297 29.16 0.73 -11.11
C GLY A 297 28.94 0.59 -9.59
N PRO A 298 29.40 1.57 -8.79
CA PRO A 298 29.40 1.51 -7.32
C PRO A 298 28.02 1.83 -6.70
N MET A 299 26.94 1.31 -7.27
CA MET A 299 25.57 1.47 -6.74
C MET A 299 25.22 0.33 -5.77
N TYR A 300 25.04 0.66 -4.50
CA TYR A 300 24.70 -0.29 -3.43
C TYR A 300 23.21 -0.17 -3.05
N GLY A 301 22.68 -1.19 -2.39
CA GLY A 301 21.28 -1.20 -1.94
C GLY A 301 20.33 -1.75 -3.02
N PRO A 302 19.14 -1.14 -3.20
CA PRO A 302 18.06 -1.71 -4.01
C PRO A 302 18.43 -1.83 -5.50
N GLY A 303 17.76 -2.76 -6.19
CA GLY A 303 17.86 -2.86 -7.65
C GLY A 303 19.25 -3.20 -8.17
N GLN A 304 19.96 -4.12 -7.49
CA GLN A 304 21.26 -4.61 -7.99
C GLN A 304 21.08 -5.17 -9.40
N SER A 305 21.87 -4.65 -10.34
CA SER A 305 21.73 -4.98 -11.77
C SER A 305 22.11 -6.43 -12.10
N SER A 306 22.94 -7.06 -11.26
CA SER A 306 23.24 -8.48 -11.35
C SER A 306 23.78 -9.02 -10.02
N PHE A 307 23.85 -10.34 -9.93
CA PHE A 307 24.56 -11.07 -8.88
C PHE A 307 25.47 -12.09 -9.54
N LEU A 308 26.62 -12.36 -8.91
CA LEU A 308 27.48 -13.47 -9.27
C LEU A 308 27.47 -14.47 -8.12
N ASN A 309 27.36 -15.75 -8.44
CA ASN A 309 27.39 -16.82 -7.45
C ASN A 309 28.30 -17.96 -7.87
N ILE A 310 28.91 -18.60 -6.87
CA ILE A 310 29.64 -19.87 -6.97
C ILE A 310 28.98 -20.93 -6.06
N GLU A 311 27.65 -20.84 -5.92
CA GLU A 311 26.86 -21.76 -5.11
C GLU A 311 26.65 -23.08 -5.85
N LEU A 312 26.68 -24.19 -5.11
CA LEU A 312 26.42 -25.52 -5.65
C LEU A 312 24.91 -25.84 -5.62
N ILE A 313 24.58 -27.11 -5.85
CA ILE A 313 23.25 -27.67 -5.61
C ILE A 313 22.91 -27.65 -4.10
N SER A 314 21.71 -28.06 -3.75
CA SER A 314 21.23 -28.18 -2.37
C SER A 314 22.17 -29.02 -1.50
N GLU A 315 22.49 -28.50 -0.30
CA GLU A 315 23.15 -29.28 0.77
C GLU A 315 22.16 -30.19 1.54
N LYS A 316 20.86 -30.03 1.29
CA LYS A 316 19.81 -30.90 1.84
C LYS A 316 19.61 -32.14 0.97
N THR A 317 19.29 -33.26 1.61
CA THR A 317 19.19 -34.58 0.99
C THR A 317 17.97 -34.72 0.07
N ALA A 318 17.99 -35.72 -0.81
CA ALA A 318 16.82 -36.07 -1.61
C ALA A 318 15.62 -36.45 -0.74
N ALA A 319 15.84 -37.10 0.41
CA ALA A 319 14.75 -37.45 1.33
C ALA A 319 14.03 -36.20 1.86
N TYR A 320 14.78 -35.17 2.25
CA TYR A 320 14.21 -33.88 2.66
C TYR A 320 13.33 -33.29 1.55
N TRP A 321 13.83 -33.23 0.32
CA TRP A 321 13.11 -32.61 -0.79
C TRP A 321 11.89 -33.42 -1.22
N CYS A 322 11.97 -34.74 -1.27
CA CYS A 322 10.83 -35.58 -1.63
C CYS A 322 9.71 -35.45 -0.59
N GLN A 323 10.02 -35.56 0.71
CA GLN A 323 9.02 -35.33 1.76
C GLN A 323 8.40 -33.93 1.65
N SER A 324 9.24 -32.94 1.38
CA SER A 324 8.82 -31.55 1.24
C SER A 324 7.88 -31.31 0.06
N VAL A 325 8.12 -31.98 -1.07
CA VAL A 325 7.23 -31.91 -2.25
C VAL A 325 5.87 -32.50 -1.91
N THR A 326 5.84 -33.65 -1.23
CA THR A 326 4.59 -34.26 -0.77
C THR A 326 3.81 -33.31 0.14
N GLU A 327 4.48 -32.67 1.11
CA GLU A 327 3.85 -31.70 2.02
C GLU A 327 3.34 -30.46 1.26
N LEU A 328 4.11 -29.93 0.31
CA LEU A 328 3.71 -28.76 -0.48
C LEU A 328 2.50 -29.07 -1.37
N LYS A 329 2.46 -30.23 -2.02
CA LYS A 329 1.34 -30.59 -2.88
C LYS A 329 0.09 -30.98 -2.11
N ALA A 330 0.23 -31.50 -0.89
CA ALA A 330 -0.91 -31.72 0.00
C ALA A 330 -1.58 -30.39 0.41
N ASP A 331 -0.77 -29.38 0.72
CA ASP A 331 -1.28 -28.09 1.21
C ASP A 331 -1.64 -27.10 0.08
N PHE A 332 -0.99 -27.23 -1.08
CA PHE A 332 -1.14 -26.34 -2.23
C PHE A 332 -1.37 -27.15 -3.52
N PRO A 333 -2.55 -27.78 -3.69
CA PRO A 333 -2.84 -28.65 -4.83
C PRO A 333 -2.79 -27.91 -6.18
N ASP A 334 -3.21 -26.64 -6.21
CA ASP A 334 -3.30 -25.82 -7.43
C ASP A 334 -1.98 -25.13 -7.80
N ASN A 335 -1.01 -25.07 -6.89
CA ASN A 335 0.32 -24.52 -7.16
C ASN A 335 1.23 -25.60 -7.73
N ILE A 336 1.94 -25.28 -8.81
CA ILE A 336 2.80 -26.24 -9.48
C ILE A 336 4.16 -26.34 -8.75
N VAL A 337 4.57 -27.56 -8.40
CA VAL A 337 5.86 -27.87 -7.78
C VAL A 337 6.70 -28.70 -8.74
N ILE A 338 7.83 -28.13 -9.15
CA ILE A 338 8.76 -28.77 -10.08
C ILE A 338 10.02 -29.20 -9.31
N ALA A 339 10.33 -30.49 -9.32
CA ALA A 339 11.53 -31.00 -8.66
C ALA A 339 12.75 -30.82 -9.58
N SER A 340 13.67 -29.94 -9.19
CA SER A 340 14.95 -29.75 -9.89
C SER A 340 15.94 -30.81 -9.41
N ILE A 341 16.44 -31.63 -10.33
CA ILE A 341 17.30 -32.78 -10.01
C ILE A 341 18.58 -32.78 -10.85
N MET A 342 19.64 -33.35 -10.28
CA MET A 342 20.93 -33.52 -10.95
C MET A 342 21.61 -34.82 -10.52
N CYS A 343 22.20 -35.52 -11.48
CA CYS A 343 23.03 -36.70 -11.24
C CYS A 343 24.31 -36.63 -12.09
N SER A 344 25.29 -37.46 -11.75
CA SER A 344 26.40 -37.78 -12.64
C SER A 344 25.91 -38.45 -13.94
N TYR A 345 26.79 -38.61 -14.93
CA TYR A 345 26.45 -39.28 -16.19
C TYR A 345 26.29 -40.81 -16.02
N ASN A 346 25.27 -41.21 -15.27
CA ASN A 346 24.92 -42.57 -14.96
C ASN A 346 23.42 -42.78 -15.14
N LYS A 347 23.05 -43.70 -16.03
CA LYS A 347 21.66 -43.98 -16.36
C LYS A 347 20.82 -44.41 -15.15
N ASN A 348 21.38 -45.25 -14.28
CA ASN A 348 20.65 -45.80 -13.14
C ASN A 348 20.35 -44.70 -12.13
N ASP A 349 21.30 -43.80 -11.90
CA ASP A 349 21.16 -42.68 -10.95
C ASP A 349 20.06 -41.72 -11.38
N TRP A 350 20.06 -41.31 -12.66
CA TRP A 350 18.99 -40.47 -13.21
C TRP A 350 17.63 -41.15 -13.12
N THR A 351 17.57 -42.46 -13.34
CA THR A 351 16.30 -43.22 -13.26
C THR A 351 15.81 -43.30 -11.81
N GLU A 352 16.71 -43.56 -10.86
CA GLU A 352 16.39 -43.64 -9.43
C GLU A 352 15.88 -42.29 -8.90
N LEU A 353 16.62 -41.21 -9.15
CA LEU A 353 16.27 -39.89 -8.63
C LEU A 353 14.99 -39.33 -9.27
N ALA A 354 14.79 -39.56 -10.57
CA ALA A 354 13.58 -39.13 -11.27
C ALA A 354 12.33 -39.84 -10.72
N LYS A 355 12.39 -41.16 -10.52
CA LYS A 355 11.30 -41.93 -9.92
C LYS A 355 11.00 -41.49 -8.49
N LYS A 356 12.04 -41.33 -7.66
CA LYS A 356 11.87 -40.85 -6.28
C LYS A 356 11.20 -39.47 -6.22
N SER A 357 11.48 -38.61 -7.20
CA SER A 357 10.87 -37.29 -7.31
C SER A 357 9.44 -37.36 -7.84
N GLU A 358 9.14 -38.23 -8.80
CA GLU A 358 7.77 -38.51 -9.28
C GLU A 358 6.90 -39.09 -8.16
N ASP A 359 7.39 -40.10 -7.45
CA ASP A 359 6.70 -40.76 -6.33
C ASP A 359 6.38 -39.79 -5.17
N SER A 360 7.12 -38.68 -5.07
CA SER A 360 6.86 -37.63 -4.08
C SER A 360 5.63 -36.78 -4.39
N GLY A 361 5.09 -36.87 -5.61
CA GLY A 361 3.96 -36.09 -6.09
C GLY A 361 4.34 -34.80 -6.82
N ALA A 362 5.59 -34.65 -7.27
CA ALA A 362 5.99 -33.50 -8.09
C ALA A 362 5.12 -33.42 -9.37
N ASP A 363 4.77 -32.21 -9.82
CA ASP A 363 3.97 -32.04 -11.05
C ASP A 363 4.83 -32.18 -12.31
N ALA A 364 6.12 -31.89 -12.21
CA ALA A 364 7.12 -32.05 -13.26
C ALA A 364 8.53 -32.13 -12.68
N LEU A 365 9.50 -32.51 -13.51
CA LEU A 365 10.92 -32.44 -13.16
C LEU A 365 11.66 -31.43 -14.04
N GLU A 366 12.60 -30.72 -13.43
CA GLU A 366 13.62 -29.94 -14.13
C GLU A 366 14.95 -30.71 -14.06
N LEU A 367 15.52 -31.01 -15.22
CA LEU A 367 16.84 -31.64 -15.31
C LEU A 367 17.89 -30.53 -15.39
N ASN A 368 18.64 -30.34 -14.30
CA ASN A 368 19.70 -29.33 -14.26
C ASN A 368 20.96 -29.87 -14.94
N LEU A 369 21.31 -29.28 -16.09
CA LEU A 369 22.51 -29.61 -16.86
C LEU A 369 23.57 -28.50 -16.85
N SER A 370 23.43 -27.55 -15.93
CA SER A 370 24.21 -26.31 -15.91
C SER A 370 25.69 -26.53 -15.58
N CYS A 371 26.51 -25.52 -15.92
CA CYS A 371 27.97 -25.50 -15.86
C CYS A 371 28.63 -26.11 -14.59
N PRO A 372 29.80 -26.74 -14.72
CA PRO A 372 30.51 -27.42 -13.66
C PRO A 372 31.37 -26.41 -12.90
N HIS A 373 30.78 -25.56 -12.08
CA HIS A 373 31.59 -24.89 -11.07
C HIS A 373 31.99 -25.95 -10.04
N GLY A 374 33.23 -26.46 -10.16
CA GLY A 374 33.78 -27.49 -9.27
C GLY A 374 33.30 -28.93 -9.48
N MET A 375 32.44 -29.19 -10.48
CA MET A 375 31.82 -30.51 -10.72
C MET A 375 32.35 -31.27 -11.95
N GLY A 376 33.25 -30.65 -12.73
CA GLY A 376 33.73 -31.20 -13.99
C GLY A 376 34.63 -32.42 -13.78
N GLU A 377 35.41 -32.40 -12.70
CA GLU A 377 36.26 -33.51 -12.26
C GLU A 377 35.45 -34.73 -11.78
N ARG A 378 34.14 -34.56 -11.51
CA ARG A 378 33.22 -35.64 -11.11
C ARG A 378 32.24 -36.04 -12.23
N GLY A 379 32.40 -35.52 -13.44
CA GLY A 379 31.57 -35.89 -14.60
C GLY A 379 30.11 -35.41 -14.54
N MET A 380 29.83 -34.28 -13.88
CA MET A 380 28.49 -33.66 -13.84
C MET A 380 28.46 -32.29 -14.55
N GLY A 381 27.27 -31.83 -14.97
CA GLY A 381 27.08 -30.50 -15.58
C GLY A 381 27.38 -30.44 -17.08
N LEU A 382 28.27 -29.55 -17.54
CA LEU A 382 28.61 -29.30 -18.96
C LEU A 382 28.95 -30.59 -19.75
N ALA A 383 29.56 -31.58 -19.11
CA ALA A 383 29.87 -32.87 -19.74
C ALA A 383 28.62 -33.64 -20.22
N CYS A 384 27.44 -33.35 -19.65
CA CYS A 384 26.16 -33.97 -20.03
C CYS A 384 25.39 -33.15 -21.07
N GLY A 385 25.50 -31.81 -21.06
CA GLY A 385 24.76 -30.92 -21.97
C GLY A 385 25.16 -31.02 -23.44
N GLN A 386 26.28 -31.68 -23.74
CA GLN A 386 26.83 -31.85 -25.10
C GLN A 386 26.56 -33.23 -25.72
N VAL A 387 25.85 -34.15 -25.03
CA VAL A 387 25.77 -35.56 -25.47
C VAL A 387 24.32 -36.04 -25.60
N ARG A 388 24.04 -36.72 -26.73
CA ARG A 388 22.74 -37.27 -27.21
C ARG A 388 22.02 -38.30 -26.29
N THR A 389 22.36 -38.37 -25.00
CA THR A 389 22.01 -39.49 -24.10
C THR A 389 20.94 -39.16 -23.06
N LEU A 390 20.42 -37.93 -23.05
CA LEU A 390 19.35 -37.48 -22.15
C LEU A 390 17.97 -38.09 -22.43
N THR A 391 17.84 -38.85 -23.52
CA THR A 391 16.65 -39.66 -23.89
C THR A 391 16.36 -40.83 -22.94
N ALA A 392 17.19 -41.05 -21.91
CA ALA A 392 16.97 -42.11 -20.93
C ALA A 392 15.92 -41.74 -19.87
N ALA A 393 15.98 -40.54 -19.27
CA ALA A 393 15.06 -40.15 -18.19
C ALA A 393 13.59 -40.08 -18.66
N THR A 394 13.37 -39.62 -19.90
CA THR A 394 12.06 -39.50 -20.55
C THR A 394 11.31 -40.82 -20.75
N LYS A 395 11.96 -41.98 -20.58
CA LYS A 395 11.31 -43.29 -20.73
C LYS A 395 10.74 -43.87 -19.43
N TYR A 396 11.06 -43.27 -18.27
CA TYR A 396 10.86 -43.90 -16.97
C TYR A 396 10.02 -43.12 -15.98
N VAL A 397 9.68 -41.87 -16.30
CA VAL A 397 8.69 -41.06 -15.59
C VAL A 397 7.58 -40.66 -16.55
N SER A 398 6.37 -40.57 -16.02
CA SER A 398 5.17 -40.14 -16.74
C SER A 398 4.98 -38.62 -16.71
N LEU A 399 5.67 -37.94 -15.79
CA LEU A 399 5.61 -36.49 -15.63
C LEU A 399 6.25 -35.71 -16.79
N PRO A 400 5.78 -34.48 -17.07
CA PRO A 400 6.48 -33.54 -17.93
C PRO A 400 7.92 -33.29 -17.45
N LEU A 401 8.84 -33.19 -18.41
CA LEU A 401 10.28 -32.99 -18.17
C LEU A 401 10.75 -31.72 -18.87
N PHE A 402 11.39 -30.84 -18.11
CA PHE A 402 12.01 -29.63 -18.63
C PHE A 402 13.54 -29.73 -18.54
N LEU A 403 14.22 -29.39 -19.63
CA LEU A 403 15.68 -29.35 -19.68
C LEU A 403 16.15 -27.94 -19.37
N HIS A 404 16.87 -27.74 -18.27
CA HIS A 404 17.50 -26.44 -17.99
C HIS A 404 18.83 -26.35 -18.73
N ALA A 405 18.82 -25.68 -19.87
CA ALA A 405 20.01 -25.45 -20.68
C ALA A 405 20.80 -24.23 -20.19
N THR A 406 22.13 -24.34 -20.16
CA THR A 406 23.02 -23.19 -19.93
C THR A 406 23.07 -22.30 -21.17
N CYS A 407 23.17 -20.98 -20.97
CA CYS A 407 23.35 -20.00 -22.06
C CYS A 407 24.65 -20.20 -22.86
N TYR A 408 25.58 -21.04 -22.36
CA TYR A 408 26.84 -21.41 -23.02
C TYR A 408 26.78 -22.73 -23.81
N CYS A 409 25.63 -23.43 -23.81
CA CYS A 409 25.43 -24.64 -24.61
C CYS A 409 24.74 -24.27 -25.92
N HIS A 410 25.42 -24.48 -27.04
CA HIS A 410 24.76 -24.63 -28.33
C HIS A 410 24.04 -25.98 -28.33
N VAL A 411 22.72 -25.96 -28.11
CA VAL A 411 21.88 -27.13 -28.37
C VAL A 411 21.60 -27.12 -29.88
N GLU A 412 22.35 -27.91 -30.65
CA GLU A 412 21.96 -28.20 -32.03
C GLU A 412 20.71 -29.09 -31.98
N TYR A 413 19.60 -28.58 -32.52
CA TYR A 413 18.32 -29.28 -32.62
C TYR A 413 18.36 -30.47 -33.60
#